data_AF-A0A327XYA5-F1
#
_entry.id   AF-A0A327XYA5-F1
#
_cell.length_a   1.000
_cell.length_b   1.000
_cell.length_c   1.000
_cell.angle_alpha   90.00
_cell.angle_beta   90.00
_cell.angle_gamma   90.00
#
_symmetry.space_group_name_H-M   'P 1'
#
loop_
_entity.id
_entity.type
_entity.pdbx_description
1 polymer ?
#
loop_
_entity_poly.entity_id
_entity_poly.type
_entity_poly.pdbx_seq_one_letter_code
_entity_poly.pdbx_strand_id
1 'polypeptide(L)'
;MVRLRHLWLALALWGAVHPMAHLLTWFRDEGVSPDGLFAAWTQNAAVRGLSWDLMISAVVLTLWILAEVAVRRNCWALLAIPATFCIGLSCGLPLYLWFRSRPV
;
A
#
# COMPACT_ATOMS: atom_id res chain seq x y z
N MET A 1 -13.42 -16.89 11.32
CA MET A 1 -13.12 -15.75 10.42
C MET A 1 -12.76 -14.45 11.14
N VAL A 2 -13.34 -14.15 12.31
CA VAL A 2 -13.05 -12.91 13.08
C VAL A 2 -11.57 -12.75 13.45
N ARG A 3 -10.84 -13.82 13.79
CA ARG A 3 -9.40 -13.75 14.13
C ARG A 3 -8.54 -13.28 12.94
N LEU A 4 -8.80 -13.78 11.74
CA LEU A 4 -8.06 -13.42 10.52
C LEU A 4 -8.28 -11.95 10.15
N ARG A 5 -9.49 -11.44 10.40
CA ARG A 5 -9.82 -10.04 10.17
C ARG A 5 -8.97 -9.09 11.01
N HIS A 6 -8.81 -9.37 12.31
CA HIS A 6 -7.99 -8.53 13.18
C HIS A 6 -6.50 -8.65 12.84
N LEU A 7 -6.05 -9.82 12.38
CA LEU A 7 -4.70 -9.99 11.87
C LEU A 7 -4.43 -9.07 10.67
N TRP A 8 -5.35 -8.96 9.71
CA TRP A 8 -5.20 -8.05 8.58
C TRP A 8 -5.07 -6.58 9.00
N LEU A 9 -5.83 -6.14 10.01
CA LEU A 9 -5.69 -4.79 10.56
C LEU A 9 -4.34 -4.59 11.24
N ALA A 10 -3.88 -5.55 12.04
CA ALA A 10 -2.58 -5.47 12.71
C ALA A 10 -1.45 -5.37 11.68
N LEU A 11 -1.51 -6.19 10.62
CA LEU A 11 -0.56 -6.14 9.51
C LEU A 11 -0.66 -4.85 8.70
N ALA A 12 -1.86 -4.29 8.52
CA ALA A 12 -2.04 -2.99 7.86
C ALA A 12 -1.36 -1.85 8.65
N LEU A 13 -1.50 -1.87 9.99
CA LEU A 13 -0.85 -0.89 10.86
C LEU A 13 0.67 -1.05 10.84
N TRP A 14 1.16 -2.29 10.98
CA TRP A 14 2.60 -2.57 10.88
C TRP A 14 3.18 -2.11 9.54
N GLY A 15 2.49 -2.46 8.45
CA GLY A 15 2.84 -2.08 7.09
C GLY A 15 2.67 -0.59 6.78
N ALA A 16 1.97 0.18 7.62
CA ALA A 16 1.88 1.63 7.51
C ALA A 16 3.02 2.32 8.28
N VAL A 17 3.29 1.87 9.50
CA VAL A 17 4.26 2.51 10.40
C VAL A 17 5.68 2.41 9.84
N HIS A 18 6.09 1.22 9.38
CA HIS A 18 7.47 1.01 8.91
C HIS A 18 7.84 1.88 7.70
N PRO A 19 7.12 1.84 6.57
CA PRO A 19 7.46 2.65 5.40
C PRO A 19 7.34 4.15 5.69
N MET A 20 6.31 4.56 6.44
CA MET A 20 6.10 5.97 6.75
C MET A 20 7.17 6.52 7.68
N ALA A 21 7.68 5.75 8.63
CA ALA A 21 8.79 6.16 9.50
C ALA A 21 10.07 6.45 8.70
N HIS A 22 10.43 5.58 7.75
CA HIS A 22 11.58 5.79 6.87
C HIS A 22 11.37 6.99 5.94
N LEU A 23 10.18 7.12 5.34
CA LEU A 23 9.85 8.23 4.45
C LEU A 23 9.85 9.58 5.19
N LEU A 24 9.31 9.64 6.41
CA LEU A 24 9.31 10.84 7.26
C LEU A 24 10.73 11.23 7.70
N THR A 25 11.60 10.24 7.95
CA THR A 25 13.00 10.51 8.30
C THR A 25 13.72 11.13 7.10
N TRP A 26 13.57 10.54 5.92
CA TRP A 26 14.10 11.11 4.67
C TRP A 26 13.56 12.52 4.40
N PHE A 27 12.25 12.76 4.57
CA PHE A 27 11.70 14.12 4.40
C PHE A 27 12.26 15.15 5.41
N ARG A 28 12.75 14.73 6.57
CA ARG A 28 13.40 15.63 7.54
C ARG A 28 14.84 15.94 7.14
N ASP A 29 15.55 14.97 6.57
CA ASP A 29 16.97 15.09 6.25
C ASP A 29 17.19 15.75 4.87
N GLU A 30 16.44 15.35 3.86
CA GLU A 30 16.56 15.84 2.48
C GLU A 30 15.51 16.89 2.09
N GLY A 31 14.44 17.03 2.87
CA GLY A 31 13.30 17.90 2.57
C GLY A 31 12.26 17.26 1.63
N VAL A 32 11.08 17.87 1.54
CA VAL A 32 9.98 17.37 0.70
C VAL A 32 10.21 17.80 -0.76
N SER A 33 10.79 16.92 -1.57
CA SER A 33 10.96 17.13 -3.00
C SER A 33 10.53 15.89 -3.82
N PRO A 34 9.60 16.02 -4.77
CA PRO A 34 9.21 14.90 -5.64
C PRO A 34 10.38 14.35 -6.46
N ASP A 35 11.22 15.24 -6.99
CA ASP A 35 12.39 14.86 -7.79
C ASP A 35 13.45 14.14 -6.95
N GLY A 36 13.68 14.61 -5.72
CA GLY A 36 14.62 13.97 -4.78
C GLY A 36 14.13 12.59 -4.36
N LEU A 37 12.81 12.43 -4.15
CA LEU A 37 12.23 11.15 -3.78
C LEU A 37 12.36 10.13 -4.92
N PHE A 38 12.12 10.55 -6.16
CA PHE A 38 12.32 9.72 -7.34
C PHE A 38 13.79 9.33 -7.53
N ALA A 39 14.72 10.27 -7.33
CA ALA A 39 16.15 10.00 -7.37
C ALA A 39 16.57 8.98 -6.29
N ALA A 40 16.06 9.11 -5.05
CA ALA A 40 16.33 8.19 -3.96
C ALA A 40 15.81 6.77 -4.25
N TRP A 41 14.62 6.64 -4.82
CA TRP A 41 14.06 5.34 -5.22
C TRP A 41 14.73 4.71 -6.46
N THR A 42 15.53 5.47 -7.20
CA THR A 42 16.24 4.98 -8.39
C THR A 42 17.76 5.03 -8.26
N GLN A 43 18.27 5.31 -7.05
CA GLN A 43 19.69 5.57 -6.79
C GLN A 43 20.64 4.42 -7.20
N ASN A 44 20.16 3.18 -7.15
CA ASN A 44 20.95 2.00 -7.52
C ASN A 44 20.05 0.88 -8.07
N ALA A 45 20.68 -0.13 -8.70
CA ALA A 45 19.96 -1.22 -9.35
C ALA A 45 19.07 -2.03 -8.40
N ALA A 46 19.50 -2.25 -7.14
CA ALA A 46 18.76 -3.04 -6.16
C ALA A 46 17.50 -2.29 -5.69
N VAL A 47 17.62 -1.01 -5.31
CA VAL A 47 16.49 -0.18 -4.89
C VAL A 47 15.52 0.03 -6.06
N ARG A 48 16.04 0.28 -7.27
CA ARG A 48 15.21 0.38 -8.47
C ARG A 48 14.44 -0.91 -8.76
N GLY A 49 15.06 -2.08 -8.53
CA GLY A 49 14.39 -3.38 -8.63
C GLY A 49 13.23 -3.51 -7.64
N LEU A 50 13.45 -3.14 -6.37
CA LEU A 50 12.41 -3.12 -5.34
C LEU A 50 11.27 -2.15 -5.70
N SER A 51 11.59 -0.95 -6.20
CA SER A 51 10.58 0.03 -6.62
C SER A 51 9.71 -0.50 -7.75
N TRP A 52 10.29 -1.20 -8.74
CA TRP A 52 9.52 -1.84 -9.81
C TRP A 52 8.60 -2.95 -9.29
N ASP A 53 9.10 -3.79 -8.38
CA ASP A 53 8.29 -4.84 -7.73
C ASP A 53 7.06 -4.24 -7.02
N LEU A 54 7.26 -3.16 -6.27
CA LEU A 54 6.19 -2.43 -5.59
C LEU A 54 5.21 -1.78 -6.56
N MET A 55 5.68 -1.15 -7.64
CA MET A 55 4.82 -0.51 -8.65
C MET A 55 3.95 -1.54 -9.37
N ILE A 56 4.53 -2.65 -9.84
CA ILE A 56 3.79 -3.71 -10.52
C ILE A 56 2.73 -4.30 -9.57
N SER A 57 3.12 -4.58 -8.33
CA SER A 57 2.19 -5.12 -7.33
C SER A 57 1.06 -4.15 -6.96
N ALA A 58 1.33 -2.84 -6.90
CA ALA A 58 0.31 -1.82 -6.69
C ALA A 58 -0.69 -1.72 -7.87
N VAL A 59 -0.20 -1.84 -9.11
CA VAL A 59 -1.06 -1.90 -10.30
C VAL A 59 -1.95 -3.14 -10.26
N VAL A 60 -1.37 -4.31 -10.00
CA VAL A 60 -2.12 -5.58 -9.90
C VAL A 60 -3.19 -5.51 -8.81
N LEU A 61 -2.85 -4.99 -7.63
CA LEU A 61 -3.81 -4.83 -6.53
C LEU A 61 -4.93 -3.85 -6.90
N THR A 62 -4.61 -2.74 -7.56
CA THR A 62 -5.61 -1.76 -8.01
C THR A 62 -6.59 -2.38 -9.00
N LEU A 63 -6.08 -3.06 -10.03
CA LEU A 63 -6.92 -3.76 -11.01
C LEU A 63 -7.82 -4.81 -10.34
N TRP A 64 -7.28 -5.55 -9.38
CA TRP A 64 -8.03 -6.55 -8.63
C TRP A 64 -9.16 -5.92 -7.78
N ILE A 65 -8.88 -4.82 -7.06
CA ILE A 65 -9.89 -4.08 -6.30
C ILE A 65 -11.02 -3.62 -7.23
N LEU A 66 -10.68 -3.03 -8.39
CA LEU A 66 -11.67 -2.56 -9.36
C LEU A 66 -12.54 -3.71 -9.89
N ALA A 67 -11.92 -4.83 -10.27
CA ALA A 67 -12.64 -6.02 -10.73
C ALA A 67 -13.58 -6.59 -9.65
N GLU A 68 -13.16 -6.63 -8.38
CA GLU A 68 -14.02 -7.10 -7.29
C GLU A 68 -15.17 -6.14 -7.01
N VAL A 69 -14.92 -4.83 -7.02
CA VAL A 69 -15.96 -3.82 -6.79
C VAL A 69 -17.01 -3.88 -7.90
N ALA A 70 -16.62 -4.16 -9.14
CA ALA A 70 -17.56 -4.35 -10.24
C ALA A 70 -18.53 -5.54 -10.02
N VAL A 71 -18.06 -6.63 -9.41
CA VAL A 71 -18.86 -7.86 -9.19
C VAL A 71 -19.62 -7.81 -7.86
N ARG A 72 -18.95 -7.48 -6.76
CA ARG A 72 -19.51 -7.53 -5.40
C ARG A 72 -20.18 -6.21 -4.95
N ARG A 73 -20.03 -5.13 -5.74
CA ARG A 73 -20.48 -3.76 -5.40
C ARG A 73 -20.03 -3.27 -4.02
N ASN A 74 -18.90 -3.79 -3.53
CA ASN A 74 -18.33 -3.41 -2.25
C ASN A 74 -17.49 -2.13 -2.37
N CYS A 75 -18.14 -0.98 -2.48
CA CYS A 75 -17.45 0.32 -2.67
C CYS A 75 -16.45 0.66 -1.56
N TRP A 76 -16.56 0.05 -0.36
CA TRP A 76 -15.59 0.22 0.72
C TRP A 76 -14.18 -0.27 0.37
N ALA A 77 -14.07 -1.28 -0.50
CA ALA A 77 -12.77 -1.79 -0.94
C ALA A 77 -11.96 -0.75 -1.73
N LEU A 78 -12.61 0.27 -2.32
CA LEU A 78 -11.93 1.35 -3.03
C LEU A 78 -11.02 2.19 -2.12
N LEU A 79 -11.29 2.24 -0.81
CA LEU A 79 -10.42 2.94 0.15
C LEU A 79 -9.03 2.30 0.28
N ALA A 80 -8.85 1.05 -0.14
CA ALA A 80 -7.53 0.43 -0.16
C ALA A 80 -6.61 1.00 -1.27
N ILE A 81 -7.18 1.61 -2.32
CA ILE A 81 -6.41 2.25 -3.39
C ILE A 81 -5.64 3.47 -2.86
N PRO A 82 -6.27 4.51 -2.25
CA PRO A 82 -5.53 5.62 -1.67
C PRO A 82 -4.59 5.16 -0.55
N ALA A 83 -4.94 4.14 0.23
CA ALA A 83 -4.00 3.57 1.20
C ALA A 83 -2.74 2.97 0.54
N THR A 84 -2.87 2.33 -0.62
CA THR A 84 -1.74 1.76 -1.37
C THR A 84 -0.79 2.85 -1.86
N PHE A 85 -1.30 3.96 -2.39
CA PHE A 85 -0.48 5.03 -2.96
C PHE A 85 0.00 6.07 -1.95
N CYS A 86 -0.79 6.37 -0.92
CA CYS A 86 -0.43 7.40 0.07
C CYS A 86 0.36 6.85 1.26
N ILE A 87 0.20 5.56 1.60
CA ILE A 87 0.89 4.94 2.74
C ILE A 87 1.87 3.88 2.27
N GLY A 88 1.42 3.02 1.36
CA GLY A 88 2.23 1.96 0.76
C GLY A 88 1.46 0.67 0.55
N LEU A 89 1.97 -0.17 -0.35
CA LEU A 89 1.38 -1.47 -0.69
C LEU A 89 1.24 -2.42 0.51
N SER A 90 2.21 -2.37 1.44
CA SER A 90 2.22 -3.13 2.69
C SER A 90 1.04 -2.79 3.61
N CYS A 91 0.47 -1.58 3.52
CA CYS A 91 -0.76 -1.20 4.22
C CYS A 91 -1.99 -1.50 3.37
N GLY A 92 -1.94 -1.17 2.07
CA GLY A 92 -3.06 -1.29 1.14
C GLY A 92 -3.59 -2.72 0.99
N LEU A 93 -2.70 -3.71 0.83
CA LEU A 93 -3.11 -5.11 0.65
C LEU A 93 -3.81 -5.69 1.90
N PRO A 94 -3.25 -5.61 3.11
CA PRO A 94 -3.96 -6.09 4.31
C PRO A 94 -5.26 -5.32 4.56
N LEU A 95 -5.30 -4.00 4.31
CA LEU A 95 -6.51 -3.21 4.45
C LEU A 95 -7.60 -3.66 3.46
N TYR A 96 -7.23 -3.96 2.21
CA TYR A 96 -8.12 -4.55 1.22
C TYR A 96 -8.69 -5.91 1.70
N LEU A 97 -7.84 -6.80 2.20
CA LEU A 97 -8.27 -8.10 2.73
C LEU A 97 -9.22 -7.95 3.93
N TRP A 98 -9.02 -6.92 4.75
CA TRP A 98 -9.94 -6.59 5.82
C TRP A 98 -11.33 -6.22 5.31
N PHE A 99 -11.43 -5.32 4.32
CA PHE A 99 -12.72 -4.94 3.73
C PHE A 99 -13.41 -6.12 3.03
N ARG A 100 -12.64 -6.98 2.35
CA ARG A 100 -13.13 -8.19 1.68
C ARG A 100 -13.70 -9.22 2.65
N SER A 101 -13.16 -9.30 3.87
CA SER A 101 -13.58 -10.28 4.88
C SER A 101 -14.93 -9.97 5.55
N ARG A 102 -15.59 -8.86 5.20
CA ARG A 102 -16.94 -8.54 5.69
C ARG A 102 -17.96 -9.48 5.04
N PRO A 103 -18.90 -10.06 5.82
CA PRO A 103 -20.03 -10.79 5.24
C PRO A 103 -20.79 -9.87 4.29
N VAL A 104 -21.11 -10.36 3.09
CA VAL A 104 -21.98 -9.68 2.12
C VAL A 104 -23.43 -9.89 2.53
#